data_AF-A0A6F8SIS8-F1
#
_entry.id   AF-A0A6F8SIS8-F1
#
_cell.length_a   1.000
_cell.length_b   1.000
_cell.length_c   1.000
_cell.angle_alpha   90.00
_cell.angle_beta   90.00
_cell.angle_gamma   90.00
#
_symmetry.space_group_name_H-M   'P 1'
#
loop_
_entity.id
_entity.type
_entity.pdbx_description
1 polymer ?
#
loop_
_entity_poly.entity_id
_entity_poly.type
_entity_poly.pdbx_seq_one_letter_code
_entity_poly.pdbx_strand_id
1 'polypeptide(L)'
;MPVKSAAAAPPGGFTGAGGAAFSSARDDWETPAWLFSALDSEFHFTLDAASSDANAKCERHLTKRDDGLAADWGGERVWVNPPYGRGVGAWARKAAIEGAKPRTTVALLVAARTDTEWFLRYILGHAEIRLVRGRIRFELAGVAQGPAPFPSMVAVFGEGAAPGKVSSIANAAARGGKGAS
;
A
#
# COMPACT_ATOMS: atom_id res chain seq x y z
N MET A 1 -39.31 -13.49 26.92
CA MET A 1 -38.59 -12.44 26.18
C MET A 1 -37.47 -13.11 25.39
N PRO A 2 -37.37 -12.97 24.06
CA PRO A 2 -36.29 -13.61 23.33
C PRO A 2 -35.01 -12.79 23.51
N VAL A 3 -33.97 -13.46 23.99
CA VAL A 3 -32.62 -12.94 24.10
C VAL A 3 -32.10 -12.79 22.66
N LYS A 4 -31.77 -11.57 22.23
CA LYS A 4 -31.11 -11.33 20.94
C LYS A 4 -29.73 -11.98 21.00
N SER A 5 -29.55 -13.04 20.22
CA SER A 5 -28.22 -13.57 19.89
C SER A 5 -27.46 -12.48 19.12
N ALA A 6 -26.32 -12.04 19.66
CA ALA A 6 -25.40 -11.18 18.94
C ALA A 6 -24.76 -11.99 17.82
N ALA A 7 -25.01 -11.62 16.57
CA ALA A 7 -24.30 -12.18 15.44
C ALA A 7 -22.80 -11.87 15.59
N ALA A 8 -21.95 -12.90 15.49
CA ALA A 8 -20.51 -12.73 15.44
C ALA A 8 -20.14 -11.80 14.27
N ALA A 9 -19.26 -10.82 14.53
CA ALA A 9 -18.72 -9.97 13.49
C ALA A 9 -18.02 -10.82 12.41
N PRO A 10 -18.20 -10.53 11.11
CA PRO A 10 -17.53 -11.28 10.05
C PRO A 10 -16.00 -11.11 10.18
N PRO A 11 -15.21 -12.14 9.86
CA PRO A 11 -13.77 -12.09 10.03
C PRO A 11 -13.12 -11.02 9.16
N GLY A 12 -12.32 -10.14 9.79
CA GLY A 12 -11.09 -9.58 9.20
C GLY A 12 -11.20 -8.46 8.16
N GLY A 13 -12.35 -7.81 7.98
CA GLY A 13 -12.46 -6.64 7.10
C GLY A 13 -11.73 -5.40 7.64
N PHE A 14 -11.46 -4.42 6.77
CA PHE A 14 -11.20 -3.05 7.22
C PHE A 14 -12.47 -2.55 7.94
N THR A 15 -12.38 -2.29 9.25
CA THR A 15 -13.53 -1.84 10.05
C THR A 15 -13.42 -0.37 10.39
N GLY A 16 -14.57 0.30 10.40
CA GLY A 16 -14.73 1.69 10.82
C GLY A 16 -16.21 2.05 10.77
N ALA A 17 -16.83 2.29 11.94
CA ALA A 17 -18.18 2.82 12.00
C ALA A 17 -18.18 4.24 11.41
N GLY A 18 -18.94 4.46 10.34
CA GLY A 18 -19.27 5.79 9.80
C GLY A 18 -18.08 6.70 9.50
N GLY A 19 -17.58 6.69 8.26
CA GLY A 19 -16.78 7.78 7.70
C GLY A 19 -15.39 8.02 8.35
N ALA A 20 -14.35 7.84 7.55
CA ALA A 20 -13.02 8.45 7.75
C ALA A 20 -11.97 7.81 8.68
N ALA A 21 -12.18 6.70 9.38
CA ALA A 21 -11.07 5.96 10.02
C ALA A 21 -11.17 4.45 9.75
N PHE A 22 -10.43 3.97 8.74
CA PHE A 22 -10.29 2.53 8.50
C PHE A 22 -8.98 2.09 9.11
N SER A 23 -9.03 1.52 10.31
CA SER A 23 -7.99 0.64 10.82
C SER A 23 -8.33 -0.79 10.38
N SER A 24 -7.35 -1.54 9.91
CA SER A 24 -7.56 -2.98 9.78
C SER A 24 -7.24 -3.65 11.11
N ALA A 25 -7.99 -4.72 11.44
CA ALA A 25 -7.59 -5.63 12.50
C ALA A 25 -6.37 -6.48 12.11
N ARG A 26 -5.92 -6.38 10.85
CA ARG A 26 -4.84 -7.14 10.26
C ARG A 26 -3.73 -6.23 9.73
N ASP A 27 -2.49 -6.64 9.90
CA ASP A 27 -1.30 -5.98 9.38
C ASP A 27 -0.65 -6.73 8.20
N ASP A 28 -1.26 -7.82 7.71
CA ASP A 28 -0.69 -8.79 6.76
C ASP A 28 -1.28 -8.73 5.33
N TRP A 29 -1.99 -7.67 4.97
CA TRP A 29 -2.58 -7.51 3.63
C TRP A 29 -1.53 -7.60 2.53
N GLU A 30 -1.78 -8.41 1.50
CA GLU A 30 -0.85 -8.60 0.39
C GLU A 30 -1.24 -7.73 -0.81
N THR A 31 -0.24 -7.17 -1.50
CA THR A 31 -0.45 -6.46 -2.76
C THR A 31 -0.87 -7.46 -3.84
N PRO A 32 -1.95 -7.20 -4.61
CA PRO A 32 -2.32 -8.10 -5.68
C PRO A 32 -1.27 -8.13 -6.79
N ALA A 33 -1.05 -9.33 -7.35
CA ALA A 33 0.04 -9.60 -8.28
C ALA A 33 0.10 -8.59 -9.44
N TRP A 34 -1.06 -8.25 -10.03
CA TRP A 34 -1.11 -7.31 -11.16
C TRP A 34 -0.55 -5.92 -10.84
N LEU A 35 -0.73 -5.44 -9.60
CA LEU A 35 -0.27 -4.10 -9.21
C LEU A 35 1.22 -4.12 -8.95
N PHE A 36 1.68 -5.13 -8.21
CA PHE A 36 3.11 -5.30 -7.94
C PHE A 36 3.87 -5.49 -9.26
N SER A 37 3.49 -6.45 -10.10
CA SER A 37 4.17 -6.73 -11.37
C SER A 37 4.20 -5.55 -12.33
N ALA A 38 3.14 -4.73 -12.37
CA ALA A 38 3.13 -3.53 -13.22
C ALA A 38 4.21 -2.52 -12.79
N LEU A 39 4.39 -2.32 -11.49
CA LEU A 39 5.39 -1.39 -10.95
C LEU A 39 6.79 -2.00 -10.95
N ASP A 40 6.90 -3.30 -10.67
CA ASP A 40 8.17 -4.03 -10.69
C ASP A 40 8.76 -4.12 -12.10
N SER A 41 7.91 -4.21 -13.13
CA SER A 41 8.39 -4.15 -14.52
C SER A 41 9.06 -2.83 -14.90
N GLU A 42 8.79 -1.76 -14.15
CA GLU A 42 9.36 -0.42 -14.37
C GLU A 42 10.51 -0.13 -13.42
N PHE A 43 10.32 -0.42 -12.12
CA PHE A 43 11.26 -0.03 -11.08
C PHE A 43 12.20 -1.16 -10.66
N HIS A 44 11.91 -2.42 -11.00
CA HIS A 44 12.72 -3.60 -10.69
C HIS A 44 13.09 -3.66 -9.20
N PHE A 45 12.08 -3.85 -8.34
CA PHE A 45 12.24 -3.80 -6.90
C PHE A 45 13.19 -4.89 -6.40
N THR A 46 14.12 -4.49 -5.54
CA THR A 46 15.09 -5.35 -4.88
C THR A 46 14.76 -5.63 -3.43
N LEU A 47 13.89 -4.81 -2.82
CA LEU A 47 13.55 -4.90 -1.40
C LEU A 47 12.04 -4.74 -1.17
N ASP A 48 11.44 -5.67 -0.44
CA ASP A 48 10.10 -5.50 0.15
C ASP A 48 10.24 -5.11 1.63
N ALA A 49 10.04 -3.83 1.94
CA ALA A 49 10.39 -3.28 3.26
C ALA A 49 9.31 -3.49 4.33
N ALA A 50 8.12 -4.00 3.98
CA ALA A 50 7.01 -4.15 4.91
C ALA A 50 6.23 -5.44 4.64
N SER A 51 6.83 -6.58 4.98
CA SER A 51 6.28 -7.89 4.66
C SER A 51 6.49 -8.92 5.78
N SER A 52 6.29 -10.19 5.44
CA SER A 52 6.56 -11.39 6.21
C SER A 52 7.10 -12.44 5.26
N ASP A 53 7.69 -13.51 5.81
CA ASP A 53 8.18 -14.64 5.00
C ASP A 53 7.10 -15.30 4.13
N ALA A 54 5.82 -15.11 4.48
CA ALA A 54 4.69 -15.69 3.76
C ALA A 54 4.15 -14.81 2.62
N ASN A 55 4.41 -13.51 2.61
CA ASN A 55 3.78 -12.56 1.67
C ASN A 55 4.73 -11.61 0.95
N ALA A 56 6.05 -11.76 1.16
CA ALA A 56 7.07 -10.96 0.51
C ALA A 56 6.93 -10.97 -1.02
N LYS A 57 7.14 -9.81 -1.64
CA LYS A 57 7.13 -9.64 -3.10
C LYS A 57 8.52 -9.58 -3.73
N CYS A 58 9.57 -9.47 -2.92
CA CYS A 58 10.96 -9.50 -3.33
C CYS A 58 11.70 -10.62 -2.58
N GLU A 59 12.78 -11.16 -3.16
CA GLU A 59 13.63 -12.17 -2.51
C GLU A 59 14.26 -11.63 -1.22
N ARG A 60 14.72 -10.37 -1.25
CA ARG A 60 15.12 -9.65 -0.05
C ARG A 60 13.91 -8.91 0.50
N HIS A 61 13.59 -9.18 1.76
CA HIS A 61 12.46 -8.56 2.44
C HIS A 61 12.75 -8.29 3.91
N LEU A 62 12.00 -7.36 4.49
CA LEU A 62 12.04 -7.04 5.91
C LEU A 62 10.73 -7.48 6.56
N THR A 63 10.88 -8.20 7.66
CA THR A 63 9.78 -8.63 8.51
C THR A 63 9.59 -7.69 9.69
N LYS A 64 8.55 -7.93 10.48
CA LYS A 64 8.34 -7.26 11.77
C LYS A 64 9.53 -7.38 12.72
N ARG A 65 10.35 -8.44 12.60
CA ARG A 65 11.54 -8.65 13.44
C ARG A 65 12.70 -7.74 13.04
N ASP A 66 12.81 -7.41 11.76
CA ASP A 66 13.88 -6.59 11.20
C ASP A 66 13.64 -5.09 11.41
N ASP A 67 12.43 -4.71 11.83
CA ASP A 67 11.96 -3.34 11.96
C ASP A 67 12.24 -2.52 10.69
N GLY A 68 11.36 -2.69 9.69
CA GLY A 68 11.47 -1.98 8.42
C GLY A 68 11.54 -0.46 8.55
N LEU A 69 11.08 0.14 9.65
CA LEU A 69 11.23 1.59 9.88
C LEU A 69 12.64 1.98 10.34
N ALA A 70 13.35 1.08 11.03
CA ALA A 70 14.72 1.29 11.50
C ALA A 70 15.79 0.90 10.46
N ALA A 71 15.48 -0.03 9.55
CA ALA A 71 16.42 -0.51 8.54
C ALA A 71 16.86 0.58 7.53
N ASP A 72 18.10 0.50 7.05
CA ASP A 72 18.59 1.34 5.95
C ASP A 72 18.13 0.79 4.60
N TRP A 73 17.60 1.65 3.73
CA TRP A 73 17.15 1.30 2.38
C TRP A 73 18.04 1.88 1.28
N GLY A 74 19.13 2.58 1.64
CA GLY A 74 19.99 3.26 0.69
C GLY A 74 20.57 2.32 -0.38
N GLY A 75 20.46 2.72 -1.64
CA GLY A 75 20.93 1.95 -2.80
C GLY A 75 19.95 0.90 -3.32
N GLU A 76 18.77 0.78 -2.72
CA GLU A 76 17.76 -0.21 -3.09
C GLU A 76 16.62 0.38 -3.93
N ARG A 77 15.89 -0.52 -4.61
CA ARG A 77 14.61 -0.24 -5.26
C ARG A 77 13.53 -0.88 -4.40
N VAL A 78 12.82 -0.06 -3.64
CA VAL A 78 12.03 -0.52 -2.49
C VAL A 78 10.54 -0.51 -2.79
N TRP A 79 9.90 -1.65 -2.59
CA TRP A 79 8.46 -1.77 -2.47
C TRP A 79 8.03 -1.64 -1.01
N VAL A 80 6.96 -0.86 -0.77
CA VAL A 80 6.39 -0.69 0.56
C VAL A 80 4.86 -0.79 0.50
N ASN A 81 4.31 -1.87 1.05
CA ASN A 81 2.90 -2.01 1.37
C ASN A 81 2.73 -2.12 2.90
N PRO A 82 2.72 -1.00 3.63
CA PRO A 82 2.84 -1.01 5.08
C PRO A 82 1.55 -1.48 5.76
N PRO A 83 1.62 -1.88 7.05
CA PRO A 83 0.44 -2.05 7.88
C PRO A 83 -0.46 -0.82 7.87
N TYR A 84 -1.72 -1.00 7.50
CA TYR A 84 -2.70 0.08 7.39
C TYR A 84 -3.24 0.50 8.76
N GLY A 85 -3.20 1.80 9.05
CA GLY A 85 -3.71 2.37 10.30
C GLY A 85 -2.88 3.55 10.77
N ARG A 86 -2.71 3.68 12.09
CA ARG A 86 -2.03 4.84 12.71
C ARG A 86 -0.56 5.02 12.30
N GLY A 87 0.12 3.95 11.88
CA GLY A 87 1.55 3.96 11.54
C GLY A 87 1.89 4.49 10.14
N VAL A 88 0.91 4.69 9.25
CA VAL A 88 1.15 5.05 7.84
C VAL A 88 1.99 6.32 7.69
N GLY A 89 1.81 7.30 8.58
CA GLY A 89 2.59 8.54 8.53
C GLY A 89 4.10 8.34 8.74
N ALA A 90 4.50 7.35 9.57
CA ALA A 90 5.91 7.03 9.76
C ALA A 90 6.54 6.42 8.51
N TRP A 91 5.78 5.56 7.80
CA TRP A 91 6.21 4.99 6.51
C TRP A 91 6.30 6.05 5.42
N ALA A 92 5.35 6.98 5.34
CA ALA A 92 5.43 8.10 4.40
C ALA A 92 6.65 8.99 4.65
N ARG A 93 6.92 9.34 5.92
CA ARG A 93 8.13 10.06 6.31
C ARG A 93 9.38 9.29 5.92
N LYS A 94 9.43 7.98 6.20
CA LYS A 94 10.60 7.16 5.90
C LYS A 94 10.83 7.06 4.40
N ALA A 95 9.79 6.80 3.60
CA ALA A 95 9.89 6.73 2.15
C ALA A 95 10.47 8.02 1.55
N ALA A 96 10.05 9.20 2.05
CA ALA A 96 10.60 10.47 1.61
C ALA A 96 12.09 10.65 1.98
N ILE A 97 12.49 10.23 3.19
CA ILE A 97 13.90 10.32 3.64
C ILE A 97 14.79 9.34 2.87
N GLU A 98 14.37 8.08 2.75
CA GLU A 98 15.13 7.02 2.09
C GLU A 98 15.20 7.28 0.57
N GLY A 99 14.12 7.72 -0.05
CA GLY A 99 14.10 8.10 -1.47
C GLY A 99 15.01 9.29 -1.80
N ALA A 100 15.46 10.07 -0.82
CA ALA A 100 16.45 11.13 -1.04
C ALA A 100 17.90 10.60 -1.06
N LYS A 101 18.14 9.33 -0.73
CA LYS A 101 19.47 8.72 -0.74
C LYS A 101 19.91 8.40 -2.18
N PRO A 102 21.22 8.45 -2.49
CA PRO A 102 21.72 8.11 -3.81
C PRO A 102 21.29 6.71 -4.25
N ARG A 103 20.94 6.55 -5.53
CA ARG A 103 20.58 5.25 -6.14
C ARG A 103 19.45 4.52 -5.43
N THR A 104 18.51 5.26 -4.86
CA THR A 104 17.39 4.71 -4.10
C THR A 104 16.08 5.10 -4.77
N THR A 105 15.19 4.13 -4.95
CA THR A 105 13.82 4.34 -5.41
C THR A 105 12.88 3.75 -4.38
N VAL A 106 11.80 4.44 -4.01
CA VAL A 106 10.82 3.91 -3.05
C VAL A 106 9.42 4.06 -3.61
N ALA A 107 8.69 2.96 -3.77
CA ALA A 107 7.28 2.95 -4.12
C ALA A 107 6.43 2.56 -2.90
N LEU A 108 5.65 3.53 -2.41
CA LEU A 108 4.81 3.40 -1.22
C LEU A 108 3.33 3.29 -1.62
N LEU A 109 2.71 2.14 -1.37
CA LEU A 109 1.28 1.91 -1.54
C LEU A 109 0.51 2.29 -0.28
N VAL A 110 -0.40 3.27 -0.37
CA VAL A 110 -1.20 3.75 0.77
C VAL A 110 -2.63 4.11 0.35
N ALA A 111 -3.50 4.29 1.33
CA ALA A 111 -4.82 4.88 1.10
C ALA A 111 -4.66 6.31 0.55
N ALA A 112 -5.47 6.68 -0.45
CA ALA A 112 -5.40 7.99 -1.07
C ALA A 112 -6.09 9.08 -0.20
N ARG A 113 -5.45 9.43 0.93
CA ARG A 113 -5.95 10.39 1.92
C ARG A 113 -5.18 11.71 1.85
N THR A 114 -5.60 12.56 0.92
CA THR A 114 -4.92 13.82 0.59
C THR A 114 -5.10 14.91 1.64
N ASP A 115 -5.97 14.69 2.62
CA ASP A 115 -6.29 15.58 3.75
C ASP A 115 -5.37 15.38 4.96
N THR A 116 -4.54 14.33 4.96
CA THR A 116 -3.72 13.96 6.12
C THR A 116 -2.42 14.74 6.19
N GLU A 117 -1.95 15.00 7.42
CA GLU A 117 -0.64 15.65 7.68
C GLU A 117 0.51 14.95 6.95
N TRP A 118 0.57 13.62 6.99
CA TRP A 118 1.67 12.88 6.36
C TRP A 118 1.65 12.98 4.83
N PHE A 119 0.46 13.07 4.22
CA PHE A 119 0.36 13.30 2.79
C PHE A 119 0.88 14.69 2.45
N LEU A 120 0.36 15.72 3.11
CA LEU A 120 0.71 17.12 2.85
C LEU A 120 2.19 17.40 3.10
N ARG A 121 2.78 16.77 4.11
CA ARG A 121 4.17 17.00 4.52
C ARG A 121 5.20 16.17 3.76
N TYR A 122 4.87 14.91 3.42
CA TYR A 122 5.89 13.97 2.91
C TYR A 122 5.63 13.49 1.49
N ILE A 123 4.42 13.63 0.94
CA ILE A 123 4.10 13.14 -0.42
C ILE A 123 3.85 14.29 -1.37
N LEU A 124 3.02 15.26 -0.98
CA LEU A 124 2.63 16.37 -1.84
C LEU A 124 3.86 17.18 -2.26
N GLY A 125 4.13 17.25 -3.57
CA GLY A 125 5.30 17.94 -4.14
C GLY A 125 6.63 17.18 -4.02
N HIS A 126 6.67 16.08 -3.27
CA HIS A 126 7.89 15.30 -3.01
C HIS A 126 7.92 13.96 -3.75
N ALA A 127 6.76 13.40 -4.07
CA ALA A 127 6.62 12.13 -4.79
C ALA A 127 6.00 12.33 -6.18
N GLU A 128 6.27 11.39 -7.09
CA GLU A 128 5.34 11.10 -8.18
C GLU A 128 4.14 10.34 -7.60
N ILE A 129 2.93 10.78 -7.91
CA ILE A 129 1.70 10.17 -7.38
C ILE A 129 0.98 9.43 -8.50
N ARG A 130 0.71 8.15 -8.28
CA ARG A 130 -0.09 7.32 -9.20
C ARG A 130 -1.36 6.84 -8.51
N LEU A 131 -2.49 7.39 -8.91
CA LEU A 131 -3.80 7.03 -8.37
C LEU A 131 -4.31 5.74 -8.99
N VAL A 132 -4.68 4.75 -8.18
CA VAL A 132 -5.21 3.49 -8.69
C VAL A 132 -6.68 3.66 -9.05
N ARG A 133 -7.07 3.31 -10.29
CA ARG A 133 -8.46 3.41 -10.74
C ARG A 133 -9.34 2.40 -9.99
N GLY A 134 -10.42 2.86 -9.36
CA GLY A 134 -11.33 1.98 -8.61
C GLY A 134 -10.78 1.55 -7.24
N ARG A 135 -11.17 0.38 -6.76
CA ARG A 135 -10.74 -0.18 -5.47
C ARG A 135 -9.84 -1.38 -5.67
N ILE A 136 -8.68 -1.39 -5.02
CA ILE A 136 -7.81 -2.56 -4.96
C ILE A 136 -8.55 -3.66 -4.19
N ARG A 137 -8.45 -4.89 -4.68
CA ARG A 137 -8.77 -6.09 -3.92
C ARG A 137 -7.44 -6.63 -3.40
N PHE A 138 -7.13 -6.35 -2.14
CA PHE A 138 -5.93 -6.89 -1.50
C PHE A 138 -6.08 -8.41 -1.35
N GLU A 139 -4.95 -9.10 -1.24
CA GLU A 139 -4.90 -10.56 -1.15
C GLU A 139 -4.63 -10.99 0.31
N LEU A 140 -5.05 -12.22 0.62
CA LEU A 140 -4.66 -12.97 1.81
C LEU A 140 -4.34 -14.39 1.37
N ALA A 141 -3.13 -14.87 1.65
CA ALA A 141 -2.60 -16.12 1.13
C ALA A 141 -2.78 -16.25 -0.40
N GLY A 142 -2.48 -15.17 -1.13
CA GLY A 142 -2.66 -15.09 -2.59
C GLY A 142 -4.11 -15.04 -3.09
N VAL A 143 -5.12 -15.01 -2.21
CA VAL A 143 -6.53 -14.97 -2.59
C VAL A 143 -7.08 -13.55 -2.47
N ALA A 144 -7.61 -13.02 -3.57
CA ALA A 144 -8.21 -11.69 -3.61
C ALA A 144 -9.44 -11.58 -2.69
N GLN A 145 -9.48 -10.54 -1.88
CA GLN A 145 -10.57 -10.25 -0.95
C GLN A 145 -11.56 -9.22 -1.55
N GLY A 146 -12.49 -8.75 -0.72
CA GLY A 146 -13.39 -7.66 -1.10
C GLY A 146 -12.65 -6.37 -1.50
N PRO A 147 -13.30 -5.48 -2.27
CA PRO A 147 -12.70 -4.18 -2.60
C PRO A 147 -12.39 -3.41 -1.32
N ALA A 148 -11.18 -2.82 -1.25
CA ALA A 148 -10.79 -1.97 -0.14
C ALA A 148 -11.83 -0.83 0.03
N PRO A 149 -12.19 -0.44 1.26
CA PRO A 149 -13.19 0.61 1.49
C PRO A 149 -12.65 2.03 1.24
N PHE A 150 -11.41 2.15 0.77
CA PHE A 150 -10.73 3.42 0.49
C PHE A 150 -10.09 3.42 -0.91
N PRO A 151 -9.94 4.60 -1.54
CA PRO A 151 -9.09 4.75 -2.71
C PRO A 151 -7.62 4.47 -2.36
N SER A 152 -6.81 4.07 -3.34
CA SER A 152 -5.38 3.79 -3.14
C SER A 152 -4.53 4.63 -4.08
N MET A 153 -3.35 5.01 -3.61
CA MET A 153 -2.31 5.65 -4.39
C MET A 153 -0.98 4.92 -4.21
N VAL A 154 -0.12 5.01 -5.22
CA VAL A 154 1.30 4.72 -5.10
C VAL A 154 2.05 6.04 -5.14
N ALA A 155 2.83 6.34 -4.10
CA ALA A 155 3.75 7.47 -4.06
C ALA A 155 5.16 6.94 -4.36
N VAL A 156 5.78 7.43 -5.44
CA VAL A 156 7.14 7.03 -5.84
C VAL A 156 8.12 8.16 -5.54
N PHE A 157 9.21 7.82 -4.86
CA PHE A 157 10.28 8.71 -4.45
C PHE A 157 11.62 8.29 -5.05
N GLY A 158 12.54 9.25 -5.16
CA GLY A 158 13.93 8.99 -5.51
C GLY A 158 14.16 8.81 -7.01
N GLU A 159 15.14 7.97 -7.36
CA GLU A 159 15.57 7.81 -8.75
C GLU A 159 14.45 7.23 -9.60
N GLY A 160 14.24 7.83 -10.78
CA GLY A 160 13.15 7.46 -11.70
C GLY A 160 11.77 8.05 -11.35
N ALA A 161 11.59 8.70 -10.19
CA ALA A 161 10.37 9.42 -9.88
C ALA A 161 10.34 10.81 -10.55
N ALA A 162 9.16 11.28 -10.93
CA ALA A 162 8.91 12.68 -11.30
C ALA A 162 8.08 13.41 -10.21
N PRO A 163 8.73 14.01 -9.18
CA PRO A 163 8.03 14.72 -8.11
C PRO A 163 7.00 15.73 -8.61
N GLY A 164 5.80 15.72 -8.03
CA GLY A 164 4.70 16.61 -8.41
C GLY A 164 3.87 16.13 -9.62
N LYS A 165 4.35 15.15 -10.38
CA LYS A 165 3.54 14.51 -11.42
C LYS A 165 2.45 13.65 -10.80
N VAL A 166 1.24 13.76 -11.34
CA VAL A 166 0.09 12.93 -10.96
C VAL A 166 -0.40 12.16 -12.18
N SER A 167 -0.56 10.84 -12.04
CA SER A 167 -1.08 9.96 -13.10
C SER A 167 -2.02 8.89 -12.52
N SER A 168 -2.51 7.98 -13.37
CA SER A 168 -3.38 6.88 -12.93
C SER A 168 -2.85 5.51 -13.33
N ILE A 169 -3.00 4.51 -12.47
CA ILE A 169 -2.76 3.09 -12.78
C ILE A 169 -4.09 2.41 -13.08
N ALA A 170 -4.17 1.69 -14.21
CA ALA A 170 -5.35 0.91 -14.54
C ALA A 170 -5.49 -0.30 -13.61
N ASN A 171 -6.67 -0.50 -13.03
CA ASN A 171 -6.96 -1.66 -12.21
C ASN A 171 -7.43 -2.81 -13.09
N ALA A 172 -6.57 -3.80 -13.29
CA ALA A 172 -6.84 -4.97 -14.13
C ALA A 172 -8.03 -5.79 -13.61
N ALA A 173 -8.23 -5.87 -12.28
CA ALA A 173 -9.32 -6.61 -11.66
C ALA A 173 -10.69 -5.92 -11.73
N ALA A 174 -10.76 -4.67 -12.20
CA ALA A 174 -12.02 -3.95 -12.38
C ALA A 174 -12.71 -4.22 -13.74
N ARG A 175 -12.01 -4.85 -14.70
CA ARG A 175 -12.52 -5.06 -16.06
C ARG A 175 -13.45 -6.27 -16.22
N GLY A 176 -13.60 -7.12 -15.20
CA GLY A 176 -14.45 -8.32 -15.24
C GLY A 176 -15.95 -8.10 -14.96
N GLY A 177 -16.45 -6.86 -14.93
CA GLY A 177 -17.79 -6.54 -14.41
C GLY A 177 -18.82 -5.98 -15.39
N LYS A 178 -18.49 -5.78 -16.68
CA LYS A 178 -19.48 -5.34 -17.68
C LYS A 178 -19.21 -5.98 -19.03
N GLY A 179 -19.88 -7.09 -19.28
CA GLY A 179 -20.01 -7.74 -20.57
C GLY A 179 -21.04 -8.86 -20.47
N ALA A 180 -22.11 -8.76 -21.27
CA ALA A 180 -23.25 -9.68 -21.45
C ALA A 180 -24.53 -9.35 -20.66
N SER A 181 -25.28 -8.39 -21.21
CA SER A 181 -26.74 -8.44 -21.37
C SER A 181 -27.13 -7.42 -22.43
#